data_AF-A0A133YXK3-F1
#
_entry.id   AF-A0A133YXK3-F1
#
_cell.length_a   1.000
_cell.length_b   1.000
_cell.length_c   1.000
_cell.angle_alpha   90.00
_cell.angle_beta   90.00
_cell.angle_gamma   90.00
#
_symmetry.space_group_name_H-M   'P 1'
#
loop_
_entity.id
_entity.type
_entity.pdbx_description
1 polymer ?
#
loop_
_entity_poly.entity_id
_entity_poly.type
_entity_poly.pdbx_seq_one_letter_code
_entity_poly.pdbx_strand_id
1 'polypeptide(L)'
;MEILMSSVSIGKNIKLSIFGESHGKYIGGVADGFPYGVSIDLDKLQKFMKRRTPGNNKFVTQRVEEDKIEFLSGIKNNIIMGDPLSLVIENKNANSQEYKDTDGILRPSHVDFPAMIKYGEYIQLEGGGHFSGRLTAIITAFGGIAKQILGKHNIHVLAHLYKIRNILDIEHNFEEDMMNKYKASEENRYSVINEKNIEKIDKIISELKLKGDSTGGIVYNEKADELAKRALLSQGYKTYNDGSIYFIGFQKQDWISMVESLNNEINEENIEYNIRVEESNPKDYLDKLLLIFDGQRVIINCYKGNKSYVQGKQSLLFQKIISLAIEKLPTDNAVIEVLNTYHALTVEKSEVENAFSAILPNFPINEQDTKLRNTLLSAVFNTLIIGYMPDYTYLVTPLFRVMEFYLHRILSDRLGKNTTTSKGKNKFGYFKPNKSTNRYEYNSSKGNLNNNQIDYLNDLYNRYNKMRHPYSHWSENSMDTQVITDIKTAHDIILEGLQFINKYYIMF
;
A
#
# COMPACT_ATOMS: atom_id res chain seq x y z
N MET A 1 16.15 -14.00 35.44
CA MET A 1 16.74 -14.39 34.14
C MET A 1 15.86 -13.76 33.08
N GLU A 2 16.19 -12.55 32.63
CA GLU A 2 15.49 -11.93 31.51
C GLU A 2 15.98 -12.58 30.23
N ILE A 3 15.07 -13.25 29.51
CA ILE A 3 15.38 -13.87 28.22
C ILE A 3 15.34 -12.78 27.16
N LEU A 4 16.50 -12.16 26.89
CA LEU A 4 16.68 -11.24 25.78
C LEU A 4 16.96 -12.06 24.50
N MET A 5 15.91 -12.42 23.75
CA MET A 5 16.07 -13.15 22.48
C MET A 5 16.93 -12.35 21.49
N SER A 6 18.01 -12.95 21.00
CA SER A 6 18.90 -12.39 19.97
C SER A 6 18.63 -12.92 18.56
N SER A 7 17.62 -13.77 18.35
CA SER A 7 17.23 -14.22 17.01
C SER A 7 16.36 -13.19 16.31
N VAL A 8 16.84 -12.64 15.19
CA VAL A 8 16.04 -11.75 14.34
C VAL A 8 15.12 -12.61 13.48
N SER A 9 13.81 -12.62 13.79
CA SER A 9 12.77 -13.27 12.97
C SER A 9 12.10 -12.26 12.06
N ILE A 10 12.14 -12.50 10.74
CA ILE A 10 11.70 -11.58 9.69
C ILE A 10 10.60 -12.27 8.85
N GLY A 11 9.45 -11.60 8.68
CA GLY A 11 8.37 -12.03 7.78
C GLY A 11 7.23 -12.85 8.43
N LYS A 12 6.13 -13.02 7.69
CA LYS A 12 4.86 -13.64 8.16
C LYS A 12 4.68 -15.08 7.67
N ASN A 13 4.52 -15.24 6.35
CA ASN A 13 4.35 -16.55 5.70
C ASN A 13 5.70 -17.23 5.46
N ILE A 14 6.70 -16.44 5.06
CA ILE A 14 8.10 -16.85 5.06
C ILE A 14 8.74 -16.22 6.29
N LYS A 15 9.28 -17.04 7.19
CA LYS A 15 9.90 -16.59 8.44
C LYS A 15 11.38 -16.88 8.40
N LEU A 16 12.19 -15.84 8.34
CA LEU A 16 13.65 -15.92 8.36
C LEU A 16 14.18 -15.63 9.75
N SER A 17 14.87 -16.60 10.36
CA SER A 17 15.67 -16.43 11.57
C SER A 17 17.16 -16.41 11.21
N ILE A 18 17.90 -15.41 11.70
CA ILE A 18 19.34 -15.27 11.44
C ILE A 18 20.11 -15.44 12.76
N PHE A 19 21.26 -16.10 12.70
CA PHE A 19 22.14 -16.34 13.83
C PHE A 19 23.63 -16.19 13.47
N GLY A 20 24.46 -16.17 14.51
CA GLY A 20 25.91 -16.06 14.40
C GLY A 20 26.41 -14.63 14.54
N GLU A 21 27.72 -14.47 14.43
CA GLU A 21 28.43 -13.20 14.63
C GLU A 21 29.61 -13.10 13.65
N SER A 22 30.09 -11.89 13.40
CA SER A 22 31.15 -11.64 12.41
C SER A 22 32.47 -12.36 12.68
N HIS A 23 32.80 -12.61 13.95
CA HIS A 23 34.04 -13.27 14.37
C HIS A 23 33.85 -14.72 14.84
N GLY A 24 32.61 -15.22 14.83
CA GLY A 24 32.33 -16.63 15.10
C GLY A 24 32.75 -17.52 13.94
N LYS A 25 32.68 -18.85 14.13
CA LYS A 25 33.05 -19.82 13.08
C LYS A 25 32.10 -19.76 11.86
N TYR A 26 30.82 -19.56 12.13
CA TYR A 26 29.77 -19.49 11.12
C TYR A 26 28.79 -18.35 11.40
N ILE A 27 28.23 -17.82 10.32
CA ILE A 27 26.92 -17.17 10.34
C ILE A 27 25.92 -18.10 9.67
N GLY A 28 24.64 -17.99 10.02
CA GLY A 28 23.62 -18.86 9.44
C GLY A 28 22.22 -18.33 9.58
N GLY A 29 21.29 -19.05 8.98
CA GLY A 29 19.88 -18.77 9.16
C GLY A 29 18.99 -19.93 8.78
N VAL A 30 17.75 -19.83 9.22
CA VAL A 30 16.67 -20.77 8.94
C VAL A 30 15.52 -19.98 8.35
N ALA A 31 15.05 -20.36 7.17
CA ALA A 31 13.85 -19.82 6.57
C ALA A 31 12.76 -20.90 6.48
N ASP A 32 11.65 -20.65 7.15
CA ASP A 32 10.44 -21.48 7.08
C ASP A 32 9.43 -20.86 6.12
N GLY A 33 8.61 -21.69 5.46
CA GLY A 33 7.50 -21.26 4.60
C GLY A 33 7.80 -21.07 3.12
N PHE A 34 9.00 -21.44 2.65
CA PHE A 34 9.28 -21.51 1.21
C PHE A 34 8.44 -22.62 0.53
N PRO A 35 7.97 -22.42 -0.71
CA PRO A 35 7.15 -23.41 -1.42
C PRO A 35 7.96 -24.69 -1.73
N TYR A 36 7.33 -25.83 -1.48
CA TYR A 36 7.88 -27.15 -1.82
C TYR A 36 7.95 -27.37 -3.34
N GLY A 37 8.84 -28.26 -3.78
CA GLY A 37 8.96 -28.67 -5.19
C GLY A 37 9.65 -27.67 -6.10
N VAL A 38 10.14 -26.56 -5.56
CA VAL A 38 10.84 -25.53 -6.34
C VAL A 38 12.31 -25.91 -6.51
N SER A 39 12.73 -26.14 -7.76
CA SER A 39 14.15 -26.22 -8.12
C SER A 39 14.84 -24.86 -7.99
N ILE A 40 15.99 -24.83 -7.31
CA ILE A 40 16.87 -23.68 -7.12
C ILE A 40 18.19 -23.92 -7.87
N ASP A 41 18.61 -22.95 -8.65
CA ASP A 41 19.92 -22.95 -9.30
C ASP A 41 20.98 -22.45 -8.32
N LEU A 42 21.78 -23.38 -7.80
CA LEU A 42 22.82 -23.07 -6.81
C LEU A 42 23.99 -22.28 -7.39
N ASP A 43 24.31 -22.47 -8.67
CA ASP A 43 25.39 -21.72 -9.34
C ASP A 43 24.97 -20.25 -9.54
N LYS A 44 23.72 -20.04 -9.97
CA LYS A 44 23.12 -18.70 -10.05
C LYS A 44 23.02 -18.05 -8.68
N LEU A 45 22.70 -18.81 -7.64
CA LEU A 45 22.67 -18.31 -6.26
C LEU A 45 24.08 -17.90 -5.80
N GLN A 46 25.11 -18.70 -6.09
CA GLN A 46 26.49 -18.35 -5.74
C GLN A 46 26.96 -17.12 -6.55
N LYS A 47 26.60 -16.99 -7.83
CA LYS A 47 26.87 -15.77 -8.64
C LYS A 47 26.18 -14.54 -8.01
N PHE A 48 24.96 -14.70 -7.51
CA PHE A 48 24.25 -13.64 -6.81
C PHE A 48 24.96 -13.25 -5.50
N MET A 49 25.40 -14.21 -4.70
CA MET A 49 26.17 -13.98 -3.48
C MET A 49 27.48 -13.24 -3.73
N LYS A 50 28.20 -13.56 -4.82
CA LYS A 50 29.45 -12.89 -5.19
C LYS A 50 29.32 -11.37 -5.39
N ARG A 51 28.11 -10.86 -5.69
CA ARG A 51 27.85 -9.42 -5.81
C ARG A 51 27.94 -8.69 -4.47
N ARG A 52 27.63 -9.40 -3.37
CA ARG A 52 27.71 -8.89 -2.00
C ARG A 52 29.14 -8.90 -1.49
N THR A 53 29.93 -9.87 -1.94
CA THR A 53 31.26 -10.15 -1.39
C THR A 53 32.18 -8.92 -1.48
N PRO A 54 32.70 -8.45 -0.34
CA PRO A 54 33.74 -7.42 -0.34
C PRO A 54 35.02 -7.94 -1.00
N GLY A 55 35.81 -7.06 -1.63
CA GLY A 55 37.11 -7.41 -2.20
C GLY A 55 37.17 -7.52 -3.73
N ASN A 56 36.06 -7.37 -4.45
CA ASN A 56 36.06 -7.33 -5.93
C ASN A 56 36.63 -6.02 -6.52
N ASN A 57 37.11 -5.10 -5.67
CA ASN A 57 37.67 -3.82 -6.08
C ASN A 57 38.76 -3.35 -5.12
N LYS A 58 39.76 -2.62 -5.63
CA LYS A 58 40.95 -2.10 -4.92
C LYS A 58 40.60 -1.11 -3.78
N PHE A 59 39.35 -0.69 -3.74
CA PHE A 59 38.83 0.41 -2.93
C PHE A 59 37.96 -0.04 -1.74
N VAL A 60 37.65 -1.33 -1.60
CA VAL A 60 36.86 -1.89 -0.49
C VAL A 60 37.73 -2.74 0.45
N THR A 61 37.16 -3.21 1.55
CA THR A 61 37.84 -4.01 2.59
C THR A 61 38.59 -5.21 2.00
N GLN A 62 39.80 -5.49 2.50
CA GLN A 62 40.67 -6.56 2.00
C GLN A 62 40.23 -7.98 2.40
N ARG A 63 39.15 -8.13 3.19
CA ARG A 63 38.64 -9.45 3.58
C ARG A 63 38.10 -10.19 2.37
N VAL A 64 38.70 -11.33 2.07
CA VAL A 64 38.19 -12.27 1.06
C VAL A 64 37.32 -13.29 1.78
N GLU A 65 36.02 -13.05 1.81
CA GLU A 65 35.03 -14.02 2.30
C GLU A 65 34.38 -14.70 1.11
N GLU A 66 34.54 -16.00 0.92
CA GLU A 66 34.01 -16.69 -0.27
C GLU A 66 32.48 -16.72 -0.32
N ASP A 67 31.80 -16.45 0.81
CA ASP A 67 30.35 -16.53 0.95
C ASP A 67 29.77 -17.84 0.40
N LYS A 68 30.49 -18.95 0.63
CA LYS A 68 30.05 -20.26 0.19
C LYS A 68 28.89 -20.72 1.07
N ILE A 69 27.76 -20.99 0.44
CA ILE A 69 26.57 -21.47 1.13
C ILE A 69 26.70 -22.98 1.35
N GLU A 70 26.52 -23.40 2.60
CA GLU A 70 26.32 -24.80 2.98
C GLU A 70 24.88 -24.96 3.49
N PHE A 71 24.08 -25.77 2.81
CA PHE A 71 22.73 -26.09 3.26
C PHE A 71 22.75 -27.24 4.26
N LEU A 72 22.08 -27.07 5.39
CA LEU A 72 21.99 -28.07 6.45
C LEU A 72 20.66 -28.85 6.39
N SER A 73 19.58 -28.24 5.90
CA SER A 73 18.25 -28.87 5.76
C SER A 73 17.38 -28.21 4.69
N GLY A 74 16.27 -28.84 4.33
CA GLY A 74 15.18 -28.24 3.52
C GLY A 74 15.41 -28.25 2.00
N ILE A 75 16.55 -28.76 1.52
CA ILE A 75 16.86 -28.91 0.09
C ILE A 75 17.45 -30.29 -0.20
N LYS A 76 17.00 -30.91 -1.29
CA LYS A 76 17.55 -32.18 -1.80
C LYS A 76 17.58 -32.14 -3.32
N ASN A 77 18.71 -32.52 -3.93
CA ASN A 77 18.90 -32.47 -5.39
C ASN A 77 18.49 -31.10 -5.97
N ASN A 78 18.87 -30.01 -5.30
CA ASN A 78 18.54 -28.64 -5.65
C ASN A 78 17.04 -28.29 -5.61
N ILE A 79 16.18 -29.13 -5.01
CA ILE A 79 14.74 -28.92 -4.87
C ILE A 79 14.39 -28.64 -3.41
N ILE A 80 13.60 -27.59 -3.17
CA ILE A 80 13.08 -27.27 -1.84
C ILE A 80 12.06 -28.33 -1.43
N MET A 81 12.27 -28.93 -0.26
CA MET A 81 11.49 -30.08 0.21
C MET A 81 10.23 -29.71 1.00
N GLY A 82 10.07 -28.44 1.36
CA GLY A 82 8.97 -27.93 2.20
C GLY A 82 9.29 -27.90 3.69
N ASP A 83 10.32 -28.61 4.13
CA ASP A 83 10.91 -28.45 5.46
C ASP A 83 11.63 -27.09 5.58
N PRO A 84 11.84 -26.57 6.81
CA PRO A 84 12.62 -25.36 7.03
C PRO A 84 13.99 -25.44 6.35
N LEU A 85 14.27 -24.44 5.52
CA LEU A 85 15.51 -24.33 4.78
C LEU A 85 16.56 -23.70 5.67
N SER A 86 17.60 -24.44 6.03
CA SER A 86 18.68 -23.92 6.87
C SER A 86 20.01 -23.93 6.13
N LEU A 87 20.79 -22.87 6.34
CA LEU A 87 22.10 -22.71 5.74
C LEU A 87 23.07 -22.03 6.69
N VAL A 88 24.36 -22.29 6.47
CA VAL A 88 25.48 -21.63 7.12
C VAL A 88 26.48 -21.14 6.08
N ILE A 89 27.25 -20.13 6.48
CA ILE A 89 28.39 -19.59 5.73
C ILE A 89 29.55 -19.50 6.72
N GLU A 90 30.66 -20.14 6.39
CA GLU A 90 31.90 -20.11 7.19
C GLU A 90 32.56 -18.73 7.12
N ASN A 91 33.05 -18.23 8.27
CA ASN A 91 33.88 -17.04 8.34
C ASN A 91 35.36 -17.46 8.25
N LYS A 92 36.01 -17.21 7.11
CA LYS A 92 37.42 -17.66 6.91
C LYS A 92 38.45 -16.69 7.49
N ASN A 93 38.15 -15.40 7.54
CA ASN A 93 39.09 -14.35 7.96
C ASN A 93 38.65 -13.67 9.26
N ALA A 94 38.21 -14.44 10.25
CA ALA A 94 37.91 -13.95 11.60
C ALA A 94 39.21 -13.68 12.39
N ASN A 95 40.06 -12.77 11.92
CA ASN A 95 41.22 -12.35 12.71
C ASN A 95 40.78 -11.25 13.71
N SER A 96 40.69 -11.62 14.99
CA SER A 96 40.26 -10.72 16.08
C SER A 96 41.31 -9.66 16.46
N GLN A 97 42.54 -9.77 15.94
CA GLN A 97 43.64 -8.88 16.30
C GLN A 97 43.51 -7.45 15.77
N GLU A 98 42.74 -7.22 14.70
CA GLU A 98 42.57 -5.88 14.09
C GLU A 98 41.69 -4.91 14.91
N TYR A 99 41.00 -5.37 15.95
CA TYR A 99 40.06 -4.55 16.73
C TYR A 99 40.46 -4.33 18.20
N LYS A 100 41.61 -4.87 18.62
CA LYS A 100 42.10 -4.73 20.01
C LYS A 100 42.26 -3.27 20.45
N ASP A 101 42.61 -2.39 19.52
CA ASP A 101 42.84 -0.97 19.80
C ASP A 101 41.55 -0.16 20.02
N THR A 102 40.38 -0.75 19.72
CA THR A 102 39.06 -0.12 19.89
C THR A 102 38.22 -0.77 20.99
N ASP A 103 38.80 -1.70 21.74
CA ASP A 103 38.11 -2.38 22.82
C ASP A 103 37.69 -1.38 23.90
N GLY A 104 36.42 -1.45 24.33
CA GLY A 104 35.81 -0.49 25.26
C GLY A 104 35.47 0.90 24.70
N ILE A 105 35.76 1.21 23.42
CA ILE A 105 35.42 2.50 22.81
C ILE A 105 34.13 2.37 21.99
N LEU A 106 33.10 3.11 22.39
CA LEU A 106 31.84 3.20 21.65
C LEU A 106 32.04 4.03 20.37
N ARG A 107 31.82 3.43 19.20
CA ARG A 107 32.06 4.11 17.93
C ARG A 107 30.90 5.04 17.59
N PRO A 108 31.18 6.32 17.27
CA PRO A 108 30.14 7.23 16.80
C PRO A 108 29.38 6.67 15.59
N SER A 109 28.05 6.83 15.57
CA SER A 109 27.13 6.29 14.54
C SER A 109 27.02 4.75 14.48
N HIS A 110 27.56 4.00 15.45
CA HIS A 110 27.36 2.55 15.57
C HIS A 110 26.33 2.20 16.64
N VAL A 111 25.88 0.94 16.60
CA VAL A 111 24.93 0.35 17.56
C VAL A 111 25.54 0.13 18.96
N ASP A 112 26.82 0.43 19.14
CA ASP A 112 27.59 0.06 20.33
C ASP A 112 26.94 0.57 21.62
N PHE A 113 26.58 1.85 21.68
CA PHE A 113 25.92 2.46 22.85
C PHE A 113 24.53 1.85 23.15
N PRO A 114 23.55 1.82 22.21
CA PRO A 114 22.25 1.24 22.52
C PRO A 114 22.32 -0.26 22.82
N ALA A 115 23.24 -1.00 22.21
CA ALA A 115 23.45 -2.41 22.54
C ALA A 115 24.01 -2.59 23.96
N MET A 116 24.98 -1.77 24.37
CA MET A 116 25.51 -1.77 25.73
C MET A 116 24.43 -1.42 26.77
N ILE A 117 23.57 -0.44 26.50
CA ILE A 117 22.45 -0.10 27.39
C ILE A 117 21.46 -1.27 27.52
N LYS A 118 21.16 -1.97 26.42
CA LYS A 118 20.17 -3.05 26.39
C LYS A 118 20.68 -4.37 26.97
N TYR A 119 21.93 -4.73 26.69
CA TYR A 119 22.48 -6.06 27.00
C TYR A 119 23.57 -6.02 28.08
N GLY A 120 23.96 -4.83 28.55
CA GLY A 120 24.96 -4.65 29.59
C GLY A 120 26.37 -5.07 29.16
N GLU A 121 27.17 -5.50 30.13
CA GLU A 121 28.57 -5.94 29.95
C GLU A 121 28.73 -7.22 29.11
N TYR A 122 27.64 -7.94 28.84
CA TYR A 122 27.67 -9.23 28.13
C TYR A 122 27.66 -9.09 26.60
N ILE A 123 27.51 -7.86 26.07
CA ILE A 123 27.54 -7.64 24.63
C ILE A 123 28.96 -7.61 24.08
N GLN A 124 29.21 -8.39 23.03
CA GLN A 124 30.45 -8.33 22.28
C GLN A 124 30.37 -7.20 21.25
N LEU A 125 31.08 -6.10 21.51
CA LEU A 125 31.14 -4.93 20.62
C LEU A 125 32.22 -5.06 19.53
N GLU A 126 33.20 -5.95 19.74
CA GLU A 126 34.32 -6.24 18.85
C GLU A 126 33.82 -6.62 17.45
N GLY A 127 34.29 -5.90 16.43
CA GLY A 127 33.92 -6.17 15.03
C GLY A 127 32.40 -6.09 14.73
N GLY A 128 31.62 -5.49 15.63
CA GLY A 128 30.15 -5.36 15.54
C GLY A 128 29.34 -6.62 15.87
N GLY A 129 29.97 -7.75 16.19
CA GLY A 129 29.29 -8.98 16.62
C GLY A 129 28.08 -9.38 15.75
N HIS A 130 26.94 -9.63 16.39
CA HIS A 130 25.66 -9.96 15.74
C HIS A 130 25.07 -8.78 14.94
N PHE A 131 25.51 -7.54 15.17
CA PHE A 131 25.05 -6.36 14.41
C PHE A 131 25.92 -6.05 13.19
N SER A 132 26.92 -6.88 12.93
CA SER A 132 27.82 -6.69 11.80
C SER A 132 27.11 -6.81 10.46
N GLY A 133 27.54 -6.01 9.48
CA GLY A 133 27.14 -6.17 8.08
C GLY A 133 27.43 -7.57 7.51
N ARG A 134 28.24 -8.39 8.20
CA ARG A 134 28.46 -9.80 7.85
C ARG A 134 27.17 -10.62 7.80
N LEU A 135 26.21 -10.38 8.71
CA LEU A 135 24.95 -11.12 8.75
C LEU A 135 24.05 -10.86 7.53
N THR A 136 24.29 -9.78 6.78
CA THR A 136 23.60 -9.51 5.51
C THR A 136 23.85 -10.62 4.48
N ALA A 137 24.91 -11.42 4.61
CA ALA A 137 25.14 -12.58 3.74
C ALA A 137 24.01 -13.61 3.84
N ILE A 138 23.46 -13.83 5.03
CA ILE A 138 22.33 -14.75 5.23
C ILE A 138 21.06 -14.20 4.59
N ILE A 139 20.79 -12.91 4.79
CA ILE A 139 19.66 -12.21 4.15
C ILE A 139 19.80 -12.29 2.63
N THR A 140 21.01 -12.07 2.10
CA THR A 140 21.31 -12.15 0.67
C THR A 140 21.08 -13.56 0.13
N ALA A 141 21.50 -14.60 0.86
CA ALA A 141 21.33 -15.99 0.45
C ALA A 141 19.84 -16.34 0.30
N PHE A 142 19.03 -16.09 1.34
CA PHE A 142 17.59 -16.33 1.28
C PHE A 142 16.87 -15.40 0.29
N GLY A 143 17.32 -14.14 0.15
CA GLY A 143 16.83 -13.20 -0.85
C GLY A 143 17.11 -13.66 -2.28
N GLY A 144 18.25 -14.30 -2.53
CA GLY A 144 18.58 -14.91 -3.82
C GLY A 144 17.66 -16.08 -4.16
N ILE A 145 17.31 -16.90 -3.16
CA ILE A 145 16.34 -18.01 -3.30
C ILE A 145 14.95 -17.44 -3.61
N ALA A 146 14.51 -16.42 -2.85
CA ALA A 146 13.25 -15.73 -3.10
C ALA A 146 13.21 -15.09 -4.50
N LYS A 147 14.31 -14.46 -4.94
CA LYS A 147 14.43 -13.88 -6.30
C LYS A 147 14.28 -14.93 -7.39
N GLN A 148 14.80 -16.14 -7.20
CA GLN A 148 14.59 -17.24 -8.14
C GLN A 148 13.14 -17.72 -8.18
N ILE A 149 12.48 -17.84 -7.03
CA ILE A 149 11.06 -18.21 -6.94
C ILE A 149 10.18 -17.17 -7.62
N LEU A 150 10.36 -15.89 -7.29
CA LEU A 150 9.62 -14.78 -7.90
C LEU A 150 9.82 -14.73 -9.41
N GLY A 151 11.04 -15.00 -9.89
CA GLY A 151 11.33 -15.05 -11.32
C GLY A 151 10.51 -16.09 -12.09
N LYS A 152 10.12 -17.20 -11.46
CA LYS A 152 9.21 -18.19 -12.07
C LYS A 152 7.79 -17.66 -12.27
N HIS A 153 7.41 -16.63 -11.51
CA HIS A 153 6.15 -15.91 -11.63
C HIS A 153 6.28 -14.60 -12.42
N ASN A 154 7.38 -14.42 -13.17
CA ASN A 154 7.69 -13.20 -13.92
C ASN A 154 7.76 -11.93 -13.04
N ILE A 155 8.07 -12.09 -11.75
CA ILE A 155 8.33 -11.00 -10.82
C ILE A 155 9.83 -10.85 -10.67
N HIS A 156 10.34 -9.63 -10.93
CA HIS A 156 11.77 -9.36 -10.91
C HIS A 156 12.09 -8.27 -9.91
N VAL A 157 13.11 -8.52 -9.09
CA VAL A 157 13.61 -7.56 -8.08
C VAL A 157 15.01 -7.12 -8.50
N LEU A 158 15.16 -5.82 -8.74
CA LEU A 158 16.36 -5.20 -9.29
C LEU A 158 16.68 -3.93 -8.49
N ALA A 159 17.98 -3.59 -8.41
CA ALA A 159 18.46 -2.41 -7.72
C ALA A 159 19.67 -1.83 -8.45
N HIS A 160 19.83 -0.51 -8.35
CA HIS A 160 20.99 0.20 -8.87
C HIS A 160 21.42 1.31 -7.89
N LEU A 161 22.68 1.74 -7.96
CA LEU A 161 23.15 2.91 -7.22
C LEU A 161 22.57 4.17 -7.86
N TYR A 162 21.68 4.86 -7.17
CA TYR A 162 21.07 6.08 -7.69
C TYR A 162 21.97 7.31 -7.59
N LYS A 163 22.61 7.52 -6.43
CA LYS A 163 23.42 8.71 -6.20
C LYS A 163 24.51 8.46 -5.15
N ILE A 164 25.70 8.97 -5.42
CA ILE A 164 26.82 9.02 -4.47
C ILE A 164 27.45 10.42 -4.51
N ARG A 165 27.49 11.09 -3.35
CA ARG A 165 27.88 12.52 -3.24
C ARG A 165 27.13 13.36 -4.29
N ASN A 166 27.85 13.98 -5.22
CA ASN A 166 27.32 14.84 -6.29
C ASN A 166 27.10 14.09 -7.62
N ILE A 167 27.38 12.79 -7.70
CA ILE A 167 27.16 11.97 -8.90
C ILE A 167 25.77 11.34 -8.83
N LEU A 168 24.88 11.80 -9.69
CA LEU A 168 23.62 11.12 -10.01
C LEU A 168 23.88 10.07 -11.11
N ASP A 169 23.34 8.87 -10.95
CA ASP A 169 23.48 7.81 -11.95
C ASP A 169 22.63 8.11 -13.19
N ILE A 170 21.31 8.09 -13.01
CA ILE A 170 20.30 8.47 -14.00
C ILE A 170 19.14 9.19 -13.28
N GLU A 171 18.45 10.07 -13.99
CA GLU A 171 17.17 10.59 -13.51
C GLU A 171 16.12 9.49 -13.49
N HIS A 172 15.14 9.60 -12.59
CA HIS A 172 14.09 8.62 -12.48
C HIS A 172 13.13 8.78 -13.67
N ASN A 173 13.32 7.96 -14.69
CA ASN A 173 12.42 7.90 -15.84
C ASN A 173 12.13 6.43 -16.17
N PHE A 174 10.85 6.09 -16.27
CA PHE A 174 10.40 4.73 -16.61
C PHE A 174 10.36 4.60 -18.14
N GLU A 175 11.52 4.48 -18.77
CA GLU A 175 11.61 4.11 -20.19
C GLU A 175 11.29 2.62 -20.40
N GLU A 176 10.84 2.27 -21.60
CA GLU A 176 10.39 0.92 -21.96
C GLU A 176 11.49 -0.16 -21.79
N ASP A 177 12.77 0.20 -21.92
CA ASP A 177 13.93 -0.72 -21.82
C ASP A 177 14.62 -0.72 -20.44
N MET A 178 14.04 -0.08 -19.42
CA MET A 178 14.68 0.04 -18.11
C MET A 178 15.04 -1.31 -17.49
N MET A 179 14.21 -2.32 -17.71
CA MET A 179 14.42 -3.68 -17.20
C MET A 179 15.76 -4.29 -17.63
N ASN A 180 16.16 -4.10 -18.89
CA ASN A 180 17.44 -4.62 -19.40
C ASN A 180 18.61 -3.81 -18.87
N LYS A 181 18.45 -2.48 -18.78
CA LYS A 181 19.46 -1.58 -18.17
C LYS A 181 19.74 -1.95 -16.71
N TYR A 182 18.70 -2.25 -15.93
CA TYR A 182 18.85 -2.72 -14.55
C TYR A 182 19.51 -4.09 -14.44
N LYS A 183 19.25 -5.02 -15.38
CA LYS A 183 19.94 -6.31 -15.39
C LYS A 183 21.42 -6.17 -15.73
N ALA A 184 21.75 -5.31 -16.70
CA ALA A 184 23.13 -5.02 -17.08
C ALA A 184 23.90 -4.35 -15.93
N SER A 185 23.26 -3.48 -15.15
CA SER A 185 23.93 -2.83 -14.01
C SER A 185 24.36 -3.85 -12.94
N GLU A 186 23.68 -4.98 -12.77
CA GLU A 186 24.05 -6.02 -11.79
C GLU A 186 25.45 -6.62 -12.03
N GLU A 187 26.01 -6.44 -13.23
CA GLU A 187 27.32 -7.00 -13.62
C GLU A 187 28.49 -6.06 -13.35
N ASN A 188 28.24 -4.76 -13.16
CA ASN A 188 29.32 -3.80 -12.90
C ASN A 188 29.54 -3.53 -11.40
N ARG A 189 30.73 -3.01 -11.09
CA ARG A 189 31.27 -2.92 -9.71
C ARG A 189 30.51 -2.00 -8.75
N TYR A 190 29.65 -1.12 -9.25
CA TYR A 190 28.86 -0.19 -8.42
C TYR A 190 27.36 -0.34 -8.63
N SER A 191 26.94 -1.32 -9.44
CA SER A 191 25.55 -1.47 -9.86
C SER A 191 24.94 -0.17 -10.41
N VAL A 192 25.69 0.56 -11.23
CA VAL A 192 25.22 1.79 -11.90
C VAL A 192 24.67 1.47 -13.28
N ILE A 193 23.66 2.19 -13.73
CA ILE A 193 23.11 2.08 -15.09
C ILE A 193 23.98 2.85 -16.07
N ASN A 194 24.49 4.02 -15.67
CA ASN A 194 25.39 4.81 -16.50
C ASN A 194 26.85 4.47 -16.19
N GLU A 195 27.43 3.57 -16.99
CA GLU A 195 28.81 3.10 -16.79
C GLU A 195 29.87 4.22 -16.82
N LYS A 196 29.60 5.36 -17.47
CA LYS A 196 30.51 6.52 -17.46
C LYS A 196 30.71 7.10 -16.06
N ASN A 197 29.79 6.82 -15.13
CA ASN A 197 29.92 7.25 -13.75
C ASN A 197 30.91 6.40 -12.97
N ILE A 198 31.24 5.19 -13.42
CA ILE A 198 32.10 4.26 -12.69
C ILE A 198 33.49 4.89 -12.41
N GLU A 199 34.13 5.51 -13.40
CA GLU A 199 35.44 6.14 -13.22
C GLU A 199 35.38 7.36 -12.29
N LYS A 200 34.29 8.12 -12.36
CA LYS A 200 34.07 9.26 -11.47
C LYS A 200 33.90 8.79 -10.02
N ILE A 201 33.18 7.69 -9.82
CA ILE A 201 32.99 7.07 -8.51
C ILE A 201 34.33 6.54 -7.98
N ASP A 202 35.15 5.89 -8.80
CA ASP A 202 36.49 5.42 -8.38
C ASP A 202 37.36 6.58 -7.87
N LYS A 203 37.33 7.73 -8.55
CA LYS A 203 38.07 8.92 -8.13
C LYS A 203 37.61 9.41 -6.76
N ILE A 204 36.29 9.51 -6.54
CA ILE A 204 35.72 9.91 -5.25
C ILE A 204 36.15 8.94 -4.14
N ILE A 205 36.02 7.63 -4.35
CA ILE A 205 36.37 6.64 -3.32
C ILE A 205 37.88 6.66 -3.03
N SER A 206 38.72 6.84 -4.06
CA SER A 206 40.18 6.98 -3.90
C SER A 206 40.53 8.20 -3.03
N GLU A 207 39.93 9.35 -3.31
CA GLU A 207 40.14 10.58 -2.53
C GLU A 207 39.69 10.43 -1.07
N LEU A 208 38.53 9.79 -0.85
CA LEU A 208 38.03 9.52 0.50
C LEU A 208 38.95 8.58 1.27
N LYS A 209 39.44 7.51 0.62
CA LYS A 209 40.40 6.57 1.22
C LYS A 209 41.69 7.25 1.64
N LEU A 210 42.24 8.14 0.82
CA LEU A 210 43.45 8.93 1.15
C LEU A 210 43.22 9.87 2.34
N LYS A 211 41.99 10.37 2.51
CA LYS A 211 41.61 11.26 3.63
C LYS A 211 41.18 10.51 4.89
N GLY A 212 41.03 9.19 4.83
CA GLY A 212 40.43 8.40 5.93
C GLY A 212 38.94 8.72 6.15
N ASP A 213 38.23 9.19 5.12
CA ASP A 213 36.82 9.57 5.17
C ASP A 213 35.93 8.51 4.49
N SER A 214 34.62 8.59 4.68
CA SER A 214 33.63 7.66 4.13
C SER A 214 32.47 8.38 3.44
N THR A 215 31.59 7.65 2.76
CA THR A 215 30.37 8.21 2.16
C THR A 215 29.28 7.15 2.03
N GLY A 216 28.01 7.56 2.10
CA GLY A 216 26.85 6.71 1.83
C GLY A 216 26.18 7.04 0.49
N GLY A 217 25.35 6.12 0.00
CA GLY A 217 24.37 6.36 -1.07
C GLY A 217 23.02 6.72 -0.46
N ILE A 218 22.63 8.00 -0.56
CA ILE A 218 21.64 8.61 0.35
C ILE A 218 20.18 8.21 0.06
N VAL A 219 19.78 7.95 -1.18
CA VAL A 219 18.33 8.01 -1.50
C VAL A 219 17.65 6.65 -1.72
N TYR A 220 18.28 5.71 -2.43
CA TYR A 220 17.61 4.43 -2.76
C TYR A 220 17.77 3.34 -1.71
N ASN A 221 18.83 3.36 -0.91
CA ASN A 221 18.98 2.43 0.20
C ASN A 221 17.90 2.68 1.25
N GLU A 222 17.59 3.94 1.54
CA GLU A 222 16.51 4.32 2.44
C GLU A 222 15.15 3.93 1.88
N LYS A 223 14.92 4.10 0.57
CA LYS A 223 13.64 3.69 -0.06
C LYS A 223 13.47 2.17 -0.14
N ALA A 224 14.54 1.43 -0.45
CA ALA A 224 14.54 -0.02 -0.44
C ALA A 224 14.35 -0.57 0.99
N ASP A 225 14.97 0.06 1.99
CA ASP A 225 14.78 -0.25 3.41
C ASP A 225 13.35 0.09 3.89
N GLU A 226 12.79 1.23 3.48
CA GLU A 226 11.39 1.60 3.74
C GLU A 226 10.43 0.58 3.11
N LEU A 227 10.65 0.19 1.85
CA LEU A 227 9.84 -0.82 1.15
C LEU A 227 9.99 -2.20 1.79
N ALA A 228 11.20 -2.58 2.21
CA ALA A 228 11.45 -3.81 2.94
C ALA A 228 10.72 -3.80 4.28
N LYS A 229 10.88 -2.75 5.10
CA LYS A 229 10.17 -2.58 6.37
C LYS A 229 8.65 -2.64 6.19
N ARG A 230 8.11 -1.97 5.16
CA ARG A 230 6.69 -2.07 4.80
C ARG A 230 6.29 -3.49 4.39
N ALA A 231 7.11 -4.19 3.61
CA ALA A 231 6.85 -5.59 3.23
C ALA A 231 6.96 -6.57 4.42
N LEU A 232 7.70 -6.22 5.47
CA LEU A 232 7.81 -7.01 6.70
C LEU A 232 6.64 -6.77 7.67
N LEU A 233 6.13 -5.54 7.70
CA LEU A 233 4.97 -5.14 8.50
C LEU A 233 3.65 -5.39 7.78
N SER A 234 3.67 -5.55 6.45
CA SER A 234 2.48 -5.86 5.70
C SER A 234 1.95 -7.22 6.12
N GLN A 235 0.73 -7.25 6.63
CA GLN A 235 -0.02 -8.49 6.62
C GLN A 235 -0.09 -8.92 5.15
N GLY A 236 0.58 -10.03 4.81
CA GLY A 236 0.48 -10.59 3.47
C GLY A 236 -0.99 -10.79 3.14
N TYR A 237 -1.56 -9.89 2.34
CA TYR A 237 -2.92 -10.01 1.87
C TYR A 237 -2.90 -11.07 0.79
N LYS A 238 -3.78 -12.07 0.93
CA LYS A 238 -4.13 -12.91 -0.20
C LYS A 238 -4.92 -12.02 -1.17
N THR A 239 -4.22 -11.34 -2.07
CA THR A 239 -4.85 -10.88 -3.30
C THR A 239 -5.10 -12.14 -4.11
N TYR A 240 -6.27 -12.74 -3.90
CA TYR A 240 -6.81 -13.63 -4.90
C TYR A 240 -6.98 -12.77 -6.16
N ASN A 241 -6.49 -13.24 -7.31
CA ASN A 241 -6.59 -12.56 -8.61
C ASN A 241 -8.05 -12.30 -9.07
N ASP A 242 -9.04 -12.56 -8.22
CA ASP A 242 -10.48 -12.49 -8.46
C ASP A 242 -11.17 -11.30 -7.77
N GLY A 243 -10.40 -10.34 -7.23
CA GLY A 243 -10.95 -9.11 -6.65
C GLY A 243 -11.73 -9.32 -5.35
N SER A 244 -11.52 -10.43 -4.63
CA SER A 244 -12.41 -10.80 -3.52
C SER A 244 -12.25 -9.97 -2.24
N ILE A 245 -13.34 -9.71 -1.52
CA ILE A 245 -13.38 -8.91 -0.29
C ILE A 245 -14.28 -9.56 0.77
N TYR A 246 -13.81 -9.59 2.02
CA TYR A 246 -14.58 -10.08 3.16
C TYR A 246 -15.28 -8.92 3.87
N PHE A 247 -16.53 -9.14 4.25
CA PHE A 247 -17.32 -8.24 5.09
C PHE A 247 -17.82 -8.98 6.32
N ILE A 248 -17.70 -8.31 7.47
CA ILE A 248 -18.27 -8.76 8.74
C ILE A 248 -19.37 -7.75 9.11
N GLY A 249 -20.57 -8.26 9.40
CA GLY A 249 -21.74 -7.46 9.77
C GLY A 249 -22.92 -7.60 8.80
N PHE A 250 -22.74 -8.15 7.60
CA PHE A 250 -23.81 -8.26 6.60
C PHE A 250 -24.36 -9.66 6.46
N GLN A 251 -25.69 -9.76 6.44
CA GLN A 251 -26.48 -10.91 6.04
C GLN A 251 -26.99 -10.75 4.60
N LYS A 252 -27.60 -11.81 4.07
CA LYS A 252 -28.19 -11.83 2.72
C LYS A 252 -29.12 -10.63 2.46
N GLN A 253 -30.00 -10.30 3.40
CA GLN A 253 -30.98 -9.23 3.24
C GLN A 253 -30.34 -7.85 3.14
N ASP A 254 -29.20 -7.63 3.81
CA ASP A 254 -28.48 -6.35 3.73
C ASP A 254 -27.96 -6.12 2.31
N TRP A 255 -27.42 -7.15 1.67
CA TRP A 255 -26.95 -7.08 0.28
C TRP A 255 -28.10 -6.86 -0.70
N ILE A 256 -29.24 -7.52 -0.50
CA ILE A 256 -30.44 -7.30 -1.33
C ILE A 256 -30.91 -5.84 -1.22
N SER A 257 -30.97 -5.29 -0.01
CA SER A 257 -31.32 -3.88 0.22
C SER A 257 -30.32 -2.92 -0.43
N MET A 258 -29.03 -3.26 -0.43
CA MET A 258 -28.01 -2.49 -1.15
C MET A 258 -28.24 -2.51 -2.66
N VAL A 259 -28.58 -3.66 -3.24
CA VAL A 259 -28.89 -3.78 -4.68
C VAL A 259 -30.16 -3.01 -5.04
N GLU A 260 -31.19 -3.02 -4.19
CA GLU A 260 -32.38 -2.19 -4.37
C GLU A 260 -32.05 -0.69 -4.40
N SER A 261 -31.16 -0.24 -3.52
CA SER A 261 -30.68 1.15 -3.52
C SER A 261 -29.95 1.51 -4.81
N LEU A 262 -29.12 0.60 -5.34
CA LEU A 262 -28.41 0.82 -6.61
C LEU A 262 -29.36 0.81 -7.81
N ASN A 263 -30.37 -0.08 -7.81
CA ASN A 263 -31.40 -0.07 -8.85
C ASN A 263 -32.20 1.24 -8.85
N ASN A 264 -32.47 1.82 -7.68
CA ASN A 264 -33.08 3.15 -7.63
C ASN A 264 -32.18 4.22 -8.29
N GLU A 265 -30.87 4.18 -8.04
CA GLU A 265 -29.87 5.07 -8.68
C GLU A 265 -29.84 4.91 -10.20
N ILE A 266 -29.79 3.67 -10.71
CA ILE A 266 -29.78 3.37 -12.15
C ILE A 266 -31.03 3.90 -12.85
N ASN A 267 -32.20 3.70 -12.22
CA ASN A 267 -33.46 4.21 -12.75
C ASN A 267 -33.50 5.75 -12.79
N GLU A 268 -32.69 6.46 -12.00
CA GLU A 268 -32.60 7.92 -12.09
C GLU A 268 -31.99 8.40 -13.41
N GLU A 269 -31.08 7.61 -13.98
CA GLU A 269 -30.36 7.87 -15.24
C GLU A 269 -31.16 7.45 -16.49
N ASN A 270 -32.42 7.01 -16.31
CA ASN A 270 -33.30 6.51 -17.38
C ASN A 270 -32.70 5.35 -18.18
N ILE A 271 -31.92 4.49 -17.52
CA ILE A 271 -31.35 3.29 -18.13
C ILE A 271 -32.39 2.16 -18.04
N GLU A 272 -32.70 1.48 -19.15
CA GLU A 272 -33.70 0.39 -19.22
C GLU A 272 -33.29 -0.91 -18.50
N TYR A 273 -32.15 -0.92 -17.81
CA TYR A 273 -31.55 -2.10 -17.19
C TYR A 273 -31.57 -1.98 -15.67
N ASN A 274 -31.83 -3.08 -14.98
CA ASN A 274 -31.66 -3.20 -13.52
C ASN A 274 -30.66 -4.32 -13.22
N ILE A 275 -29.97 -4.21 -12.09
CA ILE A 275 -29.17 -5.27 -11.51
C ILE A 275 -30.11 -6.43 -11.16
N ARG A 276 -29.91 -7.57 -11.82
CA ARG A 276 -30.62 -8.81 -11.52
C ARG A 276 -29.90 -9.55 -10.39
N VAL A 277 -30.67 -10.14 -9.49
CA VAL A 277 -30.16 -10.96 -8.37
C VAL A 277 -30.66 -12.38 -8.55
N GLU A 278 -29.74 -13.33 -8.68
CA GLU A 278 -30.05 -14.76 -8.66
C GLU A 278 -29.61 -15.35 -7.31
N GLU A 279 -30.55 -15.95 -6.59
CA GLU A 279 -30.30 -16.56 -5.28
C GLU A 279 -30.11 -18.07 -5.39
N SER A 280 -29.18 -18.61 -4.62
CA SER A 280 -29.02 -20.06 -4.44
C SER A 280 -28.56 -20.39 -3.03
N ASN A 281 -28.89 -21.58 -2.55
CA ASN A 281 -28.44 -22.10 -1.26
C ASN A 281 -27.62 -23.39 -1.48
N PRO A 282 -26.33 -23.27 -1.82
CA PRO A 282 -25.50 -24.44 -2.12
C PRO A 282 -25.23 -25.33 -0.90
N LYS A 283 -25.32 -24.79 0.33
CA LYS A 283 -25.14 -25.51 1.59
C LYS A 283 -25.97 -24.84 2.69
N ASP A 284 -26.40 -25.59 3.69
CA ASP A 284 -27.24 -25.10 4.80
C ASP A 284 -26.67 -23.89 5.58
N TYR A 285 -25.37 -23.62 5.48
CA TYR A 285 -24.69 -22.51 6.14
C TYR A 285 -24.28 -21.37 5.20
N LEU A 286 -24.63 -21.47 3.92
CA LEU A 286 -24.17 -20.60 2.85
C LEU A 286 -25.30 -20.29 1.87
N ASP A 287 -25.75 -19.04 1.87
CA ASP A 287 -26.51 -18.46 0.77
C ASP A 287 -25.56 -17.82 -0.24
N LYS A 288 -25.92 -17.84 -1.52
CA LYS A 288 -25.16 -17.21 -2.59
C LYS A 288 -26.07 -16.31 -3.42
N LEU A 289 -25.63 -15.07 -3.61
CA LEU A 289 -26.23 -14.10 -4.52
C LEU A 289 -25.32 -13.93 -5.73
N LEU A 290 -25.88 -14.05 -6.94
CA LEU A 290 -25.21 -13.67 -8.18
C LEU A 290 -25.88 -12.39 -8.71
N LEU A 291 -25.12 -11.30 -8.70
CA LEU A 291 -25.52 -10.01 -9.23
C LEU A 291 -25.10 -9.90 -10.70
N ILE A 292 -26.03 -9.49 -11.56
CA ILE A 292 -25.79 -9.36 -13.01
C ILE A 292 -26.27 -7.99 -13.48
N PHE A 293 -25.38 -7.22 -14.10
CA PHE A 293 -25.69 -5.93 -14.70
C PHE A 293 -24.82 -5.71 -15.95
N ASP A 294 -25.43 -5.45 -17.10
CA ASP A 294 -24.74 -5.20 -18.37
C ASP A 294 -23.58 -6.19 -18.67
N GLY A 295 -23.84 -7.49 -18.50
CA GLY A 295 -22.85 -8.56 -18.68
C GLY A 295 -21.81 -8.70 -17.56
N GLN A 296 -21.69 -7.71 -16.66
CA GLN A 296 -20.88 -7.77 -15.45
C GLN A 296 -21.50 -8.72 -14.42
N ARG A 297 -20.64 -9.41 -13.65
CA ARG A 297 -21.06 -10.41 -12.66
C ARG A 297 -20.30 -10.23 -11.35
N VAL A 298 -21.06 -10.21 -10.25
CA VAL A 298 -20.52 -10.18 -8.89
C VAL A 298 -21.20 -11.28 -8.07
N ILE A 299 -20.42 -12.08 -7.38
CA ILE A 299 -20.90 -13.16 -6.52
C ILE A 299 -20.73 -12.74 -5.07
N ILE A 300 -21.78 -12.89 -4.26
CA ILE A 300 -21.74 -12.65 -2.82
C ILE A 300 -22.09 -13.96 -2.13
N ASN A 301 -21.12 -14.52 -1.42
CA ASN A 301 -21.30 -15.68 -0.56
C ASN A 301 -21.63 -15.20 0.86
N CYS A 302 -22.86 -15.44 1.32
CA CYS A 302 -23.38 -15.04 2.62
C CYS A 302 -23.38 -16.24 3.57
N TYR A 303 -22.48 -16.24 4.55
CA TYR A 303 -22.33 -17.29 5.54
C TYR A 303 -23.17 -17.00 6.79
N LYS A 304 -23.58 -18.05 7.50
CA LYS A 304 -24.13 -17.93 8.86
C LYS A 304 -23.18 -17.15 9.78
N GLY A 305 -23.74 -16.24 10.59
CA GLY A 305 -22.98 -15.37 11.50
C GLY A 305 -22.57 -14.02 10.91
N ASN A 306 -23.35 -13.47 9.98
CA ASN A 306 -23.19 -12.12 9.39
C ASN A 306 -21.83 -11.93 8.71
N LYS A 307 -21.35 -12.97 8.02
CA LYS A 307 -20.10 -12.90 7.26
C LYS A 307 -20.41 -13.05 5.79
N SER A 308 -19.87 -12.15 4.99
CA SER A 308 -20.09 -12.15 3.55
C SER A 308 -18.77 -12.07 2.82
N TYR A 309 -18.70 -12.71 1.66
CA TYR A 309 -17.52 -12.74 0.82
C TYR A 309 -17.91 -12.41 -0.62
N VAL A 310 -17.47 -11.25 -1.08
CA VAL A 310 -17.80 -10.69 -2.40
C VAL A 310 -16.66 -11.03 -3.37
N GLN A 311 -16.98 -11.51 -4.57
CA GLN A 311 -16.03 -11.90 -5.62
C GLN A 311 -16.50 -11.40 -6.98
N GLY A 312 -15.59 -10.87 -7.80
CA GLY A 312 -15.93 -10.35 -9.12
C GLY A 312 -14.77 -9.63 -9.79
N LYS A 313 -14.87 -9.43 -11.11
CA LYS A 313 -13.94 -8.52 -11.79
C LYS A 313 -14.13 -7.10 -11.23
N GLN A 314 -13.09 -6.26 -11.29
CA GLN A 314 -13.13 -4.84 -10.92
C GLN A 314 -13.96 -4.01 -11.91
N SER A 315 -15.24 -4.37 -12.04
CA SER A 315 -16.21 -3.72 -12.91
C SER A 315 -16.98 -2.64 -12.16
N LEU A 316 -17.72 -1.78 -12.87
CA LEU A 316 -18.53 -0.74 -12.25
C LEU A 316 -19.52 -1.29 -11.20
N LEU A 317 -20.20 -2.40 -11.49
CA LEU A 317 -21.08 -3.10 -10.55
C LEU A 317 -20.35 -3.50 -9.26
N PHE A 318 -19.15 -4.06 -9.40
CA PHE A 318 -18.31 -4.45 -8.26
C PHE A 318 -17.94 -3.25 -7.42
N GLN A 319 -17.44 -2.19 -8.06
CA GLN A 319 -17.05 -0.97 -7.35
C GLN A 319 -18.23 -0.32 -6.61
N LYS A 320 -19.39 -0.18 -7.27
CA LYS A 320 -20.60 0.43 -6.68
C LYS A 320 -21.14 -0.36 -5.48
N ILE A 321 -21.19 -1.70 -5.55
CA ILE A 321 -21.69 -2.53 -4.44
C ILE A 321 -20.72 -2.52 -3.25
N ILE A 322 -19.41 -2.55 -3.50
CA ILE A 322 -18.39 -2.45 -2.45
C ILE A 322 -18.46 -1.08 -1.76
N SER A 323 -18.62 0.00 -2.53
CA SER A 323 -18.82 1.36 -2.01
C SER A 323 -19.93 1.41 -0.97
N LEU A 324 -21.11 0.90 -1.35
CA LEU A 324 -22.31 0.98 -0.54
C LEU A 324 -22.22 0.08 0.70
N ALA A 325 -21.52 -1.05 0.59
CA ALA A 325 -21.24 -1.92 1.72
C ALA A 325 -20.31 -1.26 2.74
N ILE A 326 -19.24 -0.58 2.29
CA ILE A 326 -18.32 0.13 3.19
C ILE A 326 -19.04 1.21 3.99
N GLU A 327 -19.96 1.96 3.37
CA GLU A 327 -20.76 2.99 4.05
C GLU A 327 -21.61 2.47 5.21
N LYS A 328 -22.00 1.18 5.15
CA LYS A 328 -22.89 0.55 6.13
C LYS A 328 -22.12 -0.24 7.20
N LEU A 329 -20.78 -0.20 7.20
CA LEU A 329 -19.98 -0.89 8.21
C LEU A 329 -20.14 -0.27 9.61
N PRO A 330 -20.05 -1.07 10.68
CA PRO A 330 -20.39 -0.61 12.02
C PRO A 330 -19.30 0.25 12.70
N THR A 331 -18.05 0.22 12.22
CA THR A 331 -16.92 0.89 12.88
C THR A 331 -15.87 1.39 11.89
N ASP A 332 -15.15 2.45 12.26
CA ASP A 332 -13.99 2.98 11.51
C ASP A 332 -12.94 1.89 11.24
N ASN A 333 -12.68 1.00 12.21
CA ASN A 333 -11.73 -0.11 12.04
C ASN A 333 -12.15 -1.05 10.90
N ALA A 334 -13.43 -1.42 10.86
CA ALA A 334 -13.94 -2.30 9.81
C ALA A 334 -13.84 -1.62 8.44
N VAL A 335 -14.13 -0.32 8.35
CA VAL A 335 -13.96 0.46 7.11
C VAL A 335 -12.52 0.43 6.63
N ILE A 336 -11.56 0.73 7.52
CA ILE A 336 -10.14 0.79 7.18
C ILE A 336 -9.60 -0.59 6.80
N GLU A 337 -10.00 -1.66 7.49
CA GLU A 337 -9.60 -3.03 7.15
C GLU A 337 -10.11 -3.45 5.76
N VAL A 338 -11.38 -3.13 5.46
CA VAL A 338 -11.97 -3.42 4.15
C VAL A 338 -11.32 -2.59 3.04
N LEU A 339 -11.06 -1.30 3.27
CA LEU A 339 -10.38 -0.43 2.30
C LEU A 339 -8.94 -0.86 2.03
N ASN A 340 -8.19 -1.22 3.08
CA ASN A 340 -6.85 -1.81 2.95
C ASN A 340 -6.90 -3.10 2.13
N THR A 341 -7.89 -3.96 2.37
CA THR A 341 -8.06 -5.20 1.60
C THR A 341 -8.41 -4.90 0.14
N TYR A 342 -9.33 -3.97 -0.10
CA TYR A 342 -9.82 -3.61 -1.43
C TYR A 342 -8.73 -2.98 -2.30
N HIS A 343 -7.93 -2.08 -1.72
CA HIS A 343 -6.84 -1.37 -2.42
C HIS A 343 -5.48 -2.07 -2.31
N ALA A 344 -5.41 -3.21 -1.63
CA ALA A 344 -4.16 -3.92 -1.30
C ALA A 344 -3.11 -3.02 -0.61
N LEU A 345 -3.55 -2.26 0.38
CA LEU A 345 -2.75 -1.33 1.17
C LEU A 345 -2.60 -1.77 2.64
N THR A 346 -1.69 -1.12 3.35
CA THR A 346 -1.43 -1.33 4.78
C THR A 346 -1.39 0.02 5.50
N VAL A 347 -2.45 0.80 5.36
CA VAL A 347 -2.58 2.08 6.05
C VAL A 347 -3.03 1.82 7.48
N GLU A 348 -2.28 2.33 8.45
CA GLU A 348 -2.60 2.18 9.87
C GLU A 348 -3.79 3.06 10.27
N LYS A 349 -4.58 2.62 11.26
CA LYS A 349 -5.76 3.36 11.71
C LYS A 349 -5.42 4.79 12.12
N SER A 350 -4.32 4.96 12.85
CA SER A 350 -3.84 6.27 13.30
C SER A 350 -3.46 7.18 12.14
N GLU A 351 -2.97 6.65 11.02
CA GLU A 351 -2.65 7.46 9.84
C GLU A 351 -3.92 8.05 9.23
N VAL A 352 -4.98 7.24 9.12
CA VAL A 352 -6.29 7.69 8.62
C VAL A 352 -6.92 8.70 9.58
N GLU A 353 -6.88 8.45 10.89
CA GLU A 353 -7.42 9.37 11.90
C GLU A 353 -6.69 10.73 11.92
N ASN A 354 -5.36 10.71 11.77
CA ASN A 354 -4.55 11.92 11.67
C ASN A 354 -4.88 12.71 10.39
N ALA A 355 -4.99 12.02 9.24
CA ALA A 355 -5.38 12.64 7.99
C ALA A 355 -6.80 13.22 8.06
N PHE A 356 -7.74 12.49 8.67
CA PHE A 356 -9.11 12.95 8.86
C PHE A 356 -9.16 14.23 9.69
N SER A 357 -8.45 14.24 10.83
CA SER A 357 -8.38 15.41 11.72
C SER A 357 -7.71 16.61 11.05
N ALA A 358 -6.71 16.38 10.21
CA ALA A 358 -6.02 17.45 9.47
C ALA A 358 -6.90 18.06 8.37
N ILE A 359 -7.67 17.25 7.66
CA ILE A 359 -8.50 17.69 6.52
C ILE A 359 -9.85 18.25 6.99
N LEU A 360 -10.44 17.66 8.04
CA LEU A 360 -11.77 18.01 8.57
C LEU A 360 -11.70 18.42 10.06
N PRO A 361 -10.92 19.45 10.43
CA PRO A 361 -10.71 19.82 11.84
C PRO A 361 -11.99 20.29 12.56
N ASN A 362 -13.03 20.70 11.83
CA ASN A 362 -14.31 21.14 12.41
C ASN A 362 -15.38 20.04 12.41
N PHE A 363 -15.03 18.80 12.04
CA PHE A 363 -15.96 17.68 12.12
C PHE A 363 -16.38 17.44 13.58
N PRO A 364 -17.69 17.36 13.90
CA PRO A 364 -18.14 17.23 15.28
C PRO A 364 -17.74 15.86 15.86
N ILE A 365 -17.12 15.88 17.05
CA ILE A 365 -16.74 14.66 17.79
C ILE A 365 -17.98 13.79 18.11
N ASN A 366 -19.13 14.43 18.30
CA ASN A 366 -20.38 13.78 18.69
C ASN A 366 -21.33 13.50 17.50
N GLU A 367 -20.85 13.58 16.26
CA GLU A 367 -21.66 13.23 15.09
C GLU A 367 -22.03 11.73 15.14
N GLN A 368 -23.32 11.43 15.05
CA GLN A 368 -23.85 10.08 15.24
C GLN A 368 -24.18 9.39 13.91
N ASP A 369 -24.17 10.12 12.79
CA ASP A 369 -24.42 9.52 11.48
C ASP A 369 -23.22 8.68 11.04
N THR A 370 -23.30 7.38 11.32
CA THR A 370 -22.27 6.39 10.97
C THR A 370 -22.06 6.32 9.45
N LYS A 371 -23.11 6.51 8.65
CA LYS A 371 -23.01 6.46 7.19
C LYS A 371 -22.15 7.63 6.69
N LEU A 372 -22.46 8.84 7.13
CA LEU A 372 -21.66 10.04 6.84
C LEU A 372 -20.21 9.86 7.28
N ARG A 373 -19.98 9.37 8.50
CA ARG A 373 -18.65 9.12 9.03
C ARG A 373 -17.85 8.16 8.14
N ASN A 374 -18.44 7.03 7.76
CA ASN A 374 -17.81 6.03 6.90
C ASN A 374 -17.51 6.58 5.50
N THR A 375 -18.42 7.37 4.92
CA THR A 375 -18.21 7.98 3.60
C THR A 375 -17.08 9.02 3.64
N LEU A 376 -17.03 9.88 4.66
CA LEU A 376 -15.93 10.83 4.85
C LEU A 376 -14.60 10.12 5.11
N LEU A 377 -14.61 9.07 5.93
CA LEU A 377 -13.42 8.28 6.23
C LEU A 377 -12.88 7.60 4.96
N SER A 378 -13.77 7.08 4.11
CA SER A 378 -13.40 6.52 2.80
C SER A 378 -12.81 7.57 1.86
N ALA A 379 -13.40 8.78 1.82
CA ALA A 379 -12.84 9.88 1.04
C ALA A 379 -11.43 10.25 1.53
N VAL A 380 -11.23 10.38 2.83
CA VAL A 380 -9.91 10.67 3.44
C VAL A 380 -8.92 9.54 3.14
N PHE A 381 -9.31 8.28 3.34
CA PHE A 381 -8.48 7.11 3.05
C PHE A 381 -8.03 7.12 1.58
N ASN A 382 -8.91 7.48 0.66
CA ASN A 382 -8.59 7.54 -0.77
C ASN A 382 -7.46 8.54 -1.09
N THR A 383 -7.18 9.54 -0.23
CA THR A 383 -6.03 10.44 -0.40
C THR A 383 -4.69 9.83 0.02
N LEU A 384 -4.73 8.70 0.72
CA LEU A 384 -3.54 7.95 1.19
C LEU A 384 -3.15 6.83 0.23
N ILE A 385 -3.95 6.59 -0.81
CA ILE A 385 -3.67 5.55 -1.81
C ILE A 385 -2.40 5.91 -2.58
N ILE A 386 -1.56 4.91 -2.81
CA ILE A 386 -0.35 5.03 -3.62
C ILE A 386 -0.30 3.90 -4.64
N GLY A 387 0.36 4.14 -5.78
CA GLY A 387 0.54 3.16 -6.84
C GLY A 387 -0.33 3.44 -8.07
N TYR A 388 -0.15 2.61 -9.10
CA TYR A 388 -0.82 2.77 -10.38
C TYR A 388 -2.14 2.01 -10.42
N MET A 389 -3.21 2.71 -10.83
CA MET A 389 -4.48 2.15 -11.29
C MET A 389 -4.75 2.68 -12.71
N PRO A 390 -5.37 1.87 -13.61
CA PRO A 390 -5.73 2.34 -14.94
C PRO A 390 -6.85 3.39 -14.93
N ASP A 391 -7.64 3.45 -13.85
CA ASP A 391 -8.76 4.37 -13.66
C ASP A 391 -8.89 4.72 -12.17
N TYR A 392 -8.83 6.02 -11.83
CA TYR A 392 -8.97 6.56 -10.48
C TYR A 392 -10.33 7.22 -10.23
N THR A 393 -11.24 7.20 -11.20
CA THR A 393 -12.55 7.87 -11.15
C THR A 393 -13.34 7.45 -9.92
N TYR A 394 -13.28 6.18 -9.56
CA TYR A 394 -13.99 5.67 -8.41
C TYR A 394 -13.52 6.28 -7.07
N LEU A 395 -12.26 6.75 -6.97
CA LEU A 395 -11.73 7.32 -5.73
C LEU A 395 -12.48 8.59 -5.30
N VAL A 396 -13.05 9.33 -6.24
CA VAL A 396 -13.79 10.56 -5.95
C VAL A 396 -15.25 10.30 -5.56
N THR A 397 -15.70 9.04 -5.63
CA THR A 397 -17.10 8.65 -5.37
C THR A 397 -17.59 9.02 -3.98
N PRO A 398 -16.85 8.71 -2.90
CA PRO A 398 -17.27 9.08 -1.55
C PRO A 398 -17.46 10.60 -1.39
N LEU A 399 -16.63 11.41 -2.05
CA LEU A 399 -16.74 12.87 -1.96
C LEU A 399 -18.08 13.40 -2.49
N PHE A 400 -18.56 12.92 -3.64
CA PHE A 400 -19.85 13.42 -4.14
C PHE A 400 -21.03 12.93 -3.29
N ARG A 401 -20.95 11.72 -2.72
CA ARG A 401 -21.97 11.22 -1.76
C ARG A 401 -22.01 12.07 -0.49
N VAL A 402 -20.86 12.55 -0.02
CA VAL A 402 -20.79 13.54 1.06
C VAL A 402 -21.44 14.86 0.65
N MET A 403 -21.16 15.36 -0.56
CA MET A 403 -21.79 16.60 -1.05
C MET A 403 -23.32 16.45 -1.14
N GLU A 404 -23.80 15.29 -1.63
CA GLU A 404 -25.21 14.94 -1.69
C GLU A 404 -25.87 14.94 -0.31
N PHE A 405 -25.23 14.30 0.67
CA PHE A 405 -25.69 14.30 2.05
C PHE A 405 -25.88 15.72 2.59
N TYR A 406 -24.91 16.61 2.37
CA TYR A 406 -25.04 18.00 2.82
C TYR A 406 -26.08 18.81 2.05
N LEU A 407 -26.31 18.51 0.78
CA LEU A 407 -27.44 19.08 0.03
C LEU A 407 -28.76 18.67 0.67
N HIS A 408 -28.96 17.39 0.99
CA HIS A 408 -30.14 16.92 1.70
C HIS A 408 -30.29 17.62 3.06
N ARG A 409 -29.23 17.67 3.87
CA ARG A 409 -29.25 18.26 5.22
C ARG A 409 -29.59 19.76 5.20
N ILE A 410 -29.05 20.53 4.26
CA ILE A 410 -29.38 21.96 4.13
C ILE A 410 -30.80 22.14 3.60
N LEU A 411 -31.15 21.47 2.50
CA LEU A 411 -32.43 21.68 1.82
C LEU A 411 -33.61 21.12 2.63
N SER A 412 -33.48 19.92 3.19
CA SER A 412 -34.51 19.29 4.03
C SER A 412 -34.55 19.94 5.40
N ASP A 413 -33.48 19.83 6.18
CA ASP A 413 -33.55 20.07 7.62
C ASP A 413 -33.58 21.56 7.95
N ARG A 414 -32.94 22.41 7.12
CA ARG A 414 -32.90 23.87 7.34
C ARG A 414 -33.94 24.63 6.51
N LEU A 415 -34.30 24.14 5.32
CA LEU A 415 -35.17 24.84 4.37
C LEU A 415 -36.53 24.16 4.14
N GLY A 416 -36.79 23.00 4.76
CA GLY A 416 -38.06 22.27 4.69
C GLY A 416 -38.41 21.78 3.28
N LYS A 417 -37.41 21.49 2.45
CA LYS A 417 -37.61 21.05 1.05
C LYS A 417 -37.67 19.53 0.95
N ASN A 418 -38.53 19.06 0.05
CA ASN A 418 -38.58 17.66 -0.33
C ASN A 418 -37.45 17.37 -1.31
N THR A 419 -36.39 16.74 -0.80
CA THR A 419 -35.15 16.47 -1.52
C THR A 419 -35.11 15.11 -2.19
N THR A 420 -36.15 14.28 -1.98
CA THR A 420 -36.33 13.00 -2.64
C THR A 420 -37.74 12.89 -3.24
N THR A 421 -37.91 12.05 -4.25
CA THR A 421 -39.22 11.66 -4.78
C THR A 421 -39.81 10.48 -3.99
N SER A 422 -41.07 10.14 -4.25
CA SER A 422 -41.71 8.93 -3.68
C SER A 422 -41.02 7.62 -4.07
N LYS A 423 -40.15 7.63 -5.09
CA LYS A 423 -39.34 6.49 -5.54
C LYS A 423 -37.88 6.58 -5.04
N GLY A 424 -37.58 7.46 -4.09
CA GLY A 424 -36.23 7.67 -3.58
C GLY A 424 -35.32 8.53 -4.47
N LYS A 425 -35.79 8.96 -5.66
CA LYS A 425 -34.97 9.76 -6.59
C LYS A 425 -34.55 11.11 -6.01
N ASN A 426 -33.28 11.48 -6.18
CA ASN A 426 -32.78 12.81 -5.79
C ASN A 426 -33.54 13.93 -6.52
N LYS A 427 -34.01 14.91 -5.74
CA LYS A 427 -34.84 16.03 -6.19
C LYS A 427 -34.24 17.36 -5.75
N PHE A 428 -33.21 17.80 -6.47
CA PHE A 428 -32.57 19.11 -6.28
C PHE A 428 -33.06 20.17 -7.27
N GLY A 429 -34.33 20.12 -7.69
CA GLY A 429 -34.97 21.07 -8.62
C GLY A 429 -35.14 22.51 -8.08
N TYR A 430 -34.35 22.90 -7.08
CA TYR A 430 -34.40 24.19 -6.39
C TYR A 430 -33.32 25.16 -6.87
N PHE A 431 -32.55 24.78 -7.88
CA PHE A 431 -31.50 25.61 -8.47
C PHE A 431 -31.83 25.95 -9.92
N LYS A 432 -31.64 27.21 -10.32
CA LYS A 432 -31.81 27.68 -11.70
C LYS A 432 -30.46 28.11 -12.27
N PRO A 433 -30.19 27.85 -13.56
CA PRO A 433 -28.98 28.37 -14.19
C PRO A 433 -29.06 29.89 -14.34
N ASN A 434 -28.04 30.59 -13.85
CA ASN A 434 -27.82 32.01 -14.08
C ASN A 434 -26.87 32.16 -15.29
N LYS A 435 -27.41 32.69 -16.39
CA LYS A 435 -26.68 32.86 -17.66
C LYS A 435 -25.51 33.84 -17.57
N SER A 436 -25.54 34.78 -16.62
CA SER A 436 -24.51 35.80 -16.46
C SER A 436 -23.28 35.26 -15.72
N THR A 437 -23.49 34.38 -14.74
CA THR A 437 -22.41 33.78 -13.93
C THR A 437 -22.00 32.40 -14.41
N ASN A 438 -22.79 31.78 -15.31
CA ASN A 438 -22.68 30.39 -15.74
C ASN A 438 -22.71 29.40 -14.56
N ARG A 439 -23.53 29.70 -13.55
CA ARG A 439 -23.66 28.92 -12.31
C ARG A 439 -25.13 28.65 -12.00
N TYR A 440 -25.36 27.59 -11.23
CA TYR A 440 -26.67 27.30 -10.66
C TYR A 440 -26.88 28.07 -9.36
N GLU A 441 -28.04 28.71 -9.20
CA GLU A 441 -28.39 29.51 -8.03
C GLU A 441 -29.71 29.04 -7.44
N TYR A 442 -29.74 28.92 -6.11
CA TYR A 442 -30.91 28.55 -5.34
C TYR A 442 -32.02 29.58 -5.55
N ASN A 443 -33.18 29.11 -5.98
CA ASN A 443 -34.24 29.95 -6.54
C ASN A 443 -35.51 29.99 -5.70
N SER A 444 -35.44 29.47 -4.47
CA SER A 444 -36.58 29.28 -3.58
C SER A 444 -36.42 30.13 -2.31
N SER A 445 -37.43 30.17 -1.44
CA SER A 445 -37.33 30.92 -0.18
C SER A 445 -36.10 30.49 0.63
N LYS A 446 -35.30 31.49 1.07
CA LYS A 446 -34.10 31.29 1.90
C LYS A 446 -34.39 30.93 3.35
N GLY A 447 -35.66 30.98 3.78
CA GLY A 447 -36.04 30.72 5.17
C GLY A 447 -35.23 31.58 6.14
N ASN A 448 -34.60 30.93 7.12
CA ASN A 448 -33.75 31.56 8.13
C ASN A 448 -32.26 31.64 7.75
N LEU A 449 -31.88 31.22 6.54
CA LEU A 449 -30.48 31.23 6.12
C LEU A 449 -30.03 32.65 5.73
N ASN A 450 -28.80 33.00 6.12
CA ASN A 450 -28.15 34.24 5.70
C ASN A 450 -27.57 34.13 4.28
N ASN A 451 -27.12 35.25 3.70
CA ASN A 451 -26.62 35.26 2.32
C ASN A 451 -25.38 34.37 2.15
N ASN A 452 -24.45 34.35 3.12
CA ASN A 452 -23.26 33.49 3.05
C ASN A 452 -23.64 32.00 3.03
N GLN A 453 -24.64 31.59 3.81
CA GLN A 453 -25.15 30.21 3.82
C GLN A 453 -25.82 29.82 2.49
N ILE A 454 -26.50 30.77 1.84
CA ILE A 454 -27.06 30.57 0.49
C ILE A 454 -25.95 30.49 -0.56
N ASP A 455 -24.91 31.32 -0.46
CA ASP A 455 -23.76 31.26 -1.36
C ASP A 455 -23.02 29.92 -1.23
N TYR A 456 -22.84 29.43 0.01
CA TYR A 456 -22.31 28.08 0.25
C TYR A 456 -23.19 27.00 -0.35
N LEU A 457 -24.51 27.09 -0.21
CA LEU A 457 -25.44 26.13 -0.80
C LEU A 457 -25.35 26.13 -2.34
N ASN A 458 -25.21 27.30 -2.95
CA ASN A 458 -24.97 27.44 -4.39
C ASN A 458 -23.64 26.80 -4.79
N ASP A 459 -22.55 27.09 -4.07
CA ASP A 459 -21.24 26.49 -4.32
C ASP A 459 -21.26 24.97 -4.19
N LEU A 460 -21.91 24.45 -3.14
CA LEU A 460 -22.05 23.02 -2.91
C LEU A 460 -22.78 22.34 -4.06
N TYR A 461 -23.91 22.89 -4.51
CA TYR A 461 -24.67 22.33 -5.63
C TYR A 461 -23.89 22.38 -6.95
N ASN A 462 -23.19 23.47 -7.25
CA ASN A 462 -22.38 23.56 -8.46
C ASN A 462 -21.22 22.55 -8.46
N ARG A 463 -20.55 22.35 -7.32
CA ARG A 463 -19.49 21.34 -7.15
C ARG A 463 -20.04 19.93 -7.32
N TYR A 464 -21.15 19.63 -6.64
CA TYR A 464 -21.85 18.35 -6.77
C TYR A 464 -22.23 18.07 -8.23
N ASN A 465 -22.88 19.03 -8.90
CA ASN A 465 -23.33 18.87 -10.28
C ASN A 465 -22.15 18.67 -11.25
N LYS A 466 -21.03 19.38 -11.03
CA LYS A 466 -19.80 19.23 -11.83
C LYS A 466 -19.12 17.88 -11.64
N MET A 467 -19.23 17.25 -10.47
CA MET A 467 -18.68 15.89 -10.22
C MET A 467 -19.64 14.77 -10.64
N ARG A 468 -20.93 14.91 -10.37
CA ARG A 468 -21.92 13.85 -10.63
C ARG A 468 -22.02 13.50 -12.11
N HIS A 469 -22.04 14.52 -12.97
CA HIS A 469 -22.21 14.35 -14.41
C HIS A 469 -21.03 13.62 -15.11
N PRO A 470 -19.76 13.83 -14.77
CA PRO A 470 -18.68 13.05 -15.38
C PRO A 470 -18.40 11.69 -14.71
N TYR A 471 -18.68 11.53 -13.42
CA TYR A 471 -18.08 10.45 -12.61
C TYR A 471 -19.07 9.50 -11.92
N SER A 472 -20.39 9.74 -12.01
CA SER A 472 -21.39 8.92 -11.29
C SER A 472 -22.15 7.93 -12.19
N HIS A 473 -21.97 8.01 -13.51
CA HIS A 473 -22.79 7.30 -14.49
C HIS A 473 -22.69 5.78 -14.44
N TRP A 474 -23.80 5.12 -14.76
CA TRP A 474 -23.90 3.66 -14.88
C TRP A 474 -23.61 3.13 -16.29
N SER A 475 -23.65 4.00 -17.31
CA SER A 475 -23.33 3.65 -18.70
C SER A 475 -21.85 3.90 -19.00
N GLU A 476 -21.09 2.84 -19.28
CA GLU A 476 -19.68 2.93 -19.72
C GLU A 476 -19.53 3.64 -21.08
N ASN A 477 -20.59 3.68 -21.89
CA ASN A 477 -20.60 4.28 -23.23
C ASN A 477 -21.28 5.66 -23.26
N SER A 478 -21.52 6.29 -22.11
CA SER A 478 -22.06 7.64 -22.11
C SER A 478 -21.02 8.59 -22.71
N MET A 479 -21.47 9.55 -23.52
CA MET A 479 -20.58 10.56 -24.13
C MET A 479 -19.88 11.45 -23.08
N ASP A 480 -20.30 11.35 -21.82
CA ASP A 480 -19.98 12.24 -20.71
C ASP A 480 -19.15 11.58 -19.60
N THR A 481 -18.91 10.26 -19.63
CA THR A 481 -18.05 9.60 -18.63
C THR A 481 -16.59 10.02 -18.81
N GLN A 482 -16.09 10.85 -17.89
CA GLN A 482 -14.68 11.22 -17.85
C GLN A 482 -13.92 10.21 -16.97
N VAL A 483 -12.75 9.80 -17.44
CA VAL A 483 -11.85 8.92 -16.70
C VAL A 483 -10.74 9.75 -16.07
N ILE A 484 -10.57 9.63 -14.75
CA ILE A 484 -9.40 10.18 -14.06
C ILE A 484 -8.24 9.20 -14.25
N THR A 485 -7.25 9.58 -15.05
CA THR A 485 -6.12 8.71 -15.44
C THR A 485 -4.89 8.89 -14.56
N ASP A 486 -4.89 9.91 -13.68
CA ASP A 486 -3.79 10.18 -12.77
C ASP A 486 -4.26 10.34 -11.31
N ILE A 487 -3.51 9.72 -10.40
CA ILE A 487 -3.84 9.68 -8.97
C ILE A 487 -3.81 11.06 -8.32
N LYS A 488 -2.95 11.96 -8.83
CA LYS A 488 -2.79 13.30 -8.26
C LYS A 488 -4.05 14.12 -8.48
N THR A 489 -4.63 14.10 -9.67
CA THR A 489 -5.91 14.74 -9.98
C THR A 489 -7.03 14.20 -9.10
N ALA A 490 -7.09 12.88 -8.88
CA ALA A 490 -8.07 12.30 -7.96
C ALA A 490 -7.89 12.84 -6.53
N HIS A 491 -6.66 12.85 -6.02
CA HIS A 491 -6.34 13.37 -4.69
C HIS A 491 -6.67 14.85 -4.55
N ASP A 492 -6.30 15.68 -5.52
CA ASP A 492 -6.56 17.12 -5.51
C ASP A 492 -8.07 17.41 -5.48
N ILE A 493 -8.86 16.68 -6.29
CA ILE A 493 -10.34 16.78 -6.27
C ILE A 493 -10.89 16.41 -4.89
N ILE A 494 -10.42 15.31 -4.30
CA ILE A 494 -10.88 14.84 -2.98
C ILE A 494 -10.53 15.86 -1.89
N LEU A 495 -9.28 16.31 -1.85
CA LEU A 495 -8.77 17.23 -0.83
C LEU A 495 -9.48 18.59 -0.91
N GLU A 496 -9.59 19.19 -2.09
CA GLU A 496 -10.31 20.45 -2.28
C GLU A 496 -11.79 20.32 -1.88
N GLY A 497 -12.42 19.19 -2.24
CA GLY A 497 -13.81 18.91 -1.88
C GLY A 497 -14.00 18.77 -0.37
N LEU A 498 -13.16 17.98 0.31
CA LEU A 498 -13.24 17.79 1.76
C LEU A 498 -12.94 19.08 2.53
N GLN A 499 -11.97 19.89 2.08
CA GLN A 499 -11.71 21.22 2.64
C GLN A 499 -12.92 22.15 2.48
N PHE A 500 -13.64 22.06 1.35
CA PHE A 500 -14.88 22.79 1.16
C PHE A 500 -16.01 22.27 2.07
N ILE A 501 -16.13 20.96 2.26
CA ILE A 501 -17.09 20.35 3.19
C ILE A 501 -16.79 20.79 4.63
N ASN A 502 -15.52 20.87 5.04
CA ASN A 502 -15.15 21.33 6.38
C ASN A 502 -15.73 22.72 6.73
N LYS A 503 -15.91 23.60 5.72
CA LYS A 503 -16.52 24.93 5.91
C LYS A 503 -17.98 24.85 6.35
N TYR A 504 -18.70 23.77 6.00
CA TYR A 504 -20.08 23.55 6.42
C TYR A 504 -20.22 23.68 7.94
N TYR A 505 -19.35 23.02 8.70
CA TYR A 505 -19.41 22.99 10.17
C TYR A 505 -19.09 24.33 10.84
N ILE A 506 -18.47 25.26 10.11
CA ILE A 506 -18.27 26.64 10.57
C ILE A 506 -19.51 27.48 10.28
N MET A 507 -20.21 27.19 9.18
CA MET A 507 -21.28 28.02 8.63
C MET A 507 -22.68 27.65 9.13
N PHE A 508 -22.92 26.39 9.49
CA PHE A 508 -24.22 25.83 9.87
C PHE A 508 -24.14 25.09 11.20
#